data_AF-A0A9D3U5N3-F1
#
_entry.id   AF-A0A9D3U5N3-F1
#
_cell.length_a   1.000
_cell.length_b   1.000
_cell.length_c   1.000
_cell.angle_alpha   90.00
_cell.angle_beta   90.00
_cell.angle_gamma   90.00
#
_symmetry.space_group_name_H-M   'P 1'
#
loop_
_entity.id
_entity.type
_entity.pdbx_description
1 polymer ?
#
loop_
_entity_poly.entity_id
_entity_poly.type
_entity_poly.pdbx_seq_one_letter_code
_entity_poly.pdbx_strand_id
1 'polypeptide(L)' 'MVNWSPKLQTAVSDLEVEYSEEPGTLCDIKYCVAGGSRSDFLTIATTWPETLFGDVAIAVHPQRGLE' A
#
# COMPACT_ATOMS: atom_id res chain seq x y z
N MET A 1 14.77 -1.08 5.33
CA MET A 1 14.13 -1.97 4.34
C MET A 1 15.23 -2.60 3.51
N VAL A 2 15.07 -3.84 3.07
CA VAL A 2 16.04 -4.54 2.20
C VAL A 2 15.30 -5.09 1.01
N ASN A 3 15.91 -5.07 -0.18
CA ASN A 3 15.39 -5.79 -1.33
C ASN A 3 15.71 -7.27 -1.14
N TRP A 4 14.70 -8.11 -1.01
CA TRP A 4 14.85 -9.54 -0.78
C TRP A 4 14.50 -10.33 -2.04
N SER A 5 15.38 -11.23 -2.47
CA SER A 5 15.12 -12.14 -3.59
C SER A 5 14.63 -13.50 -3.07
N PRO A 6 13.37 -13.90 -3.31
CA PRO A 6 12.88 -15.23 -2.91
C PRO A 6 13.61 -16.37 -3.62
N LYS A 7 14.07 -16.13 -4.86
CA LYS A 7 14.76 -17.13 -5.69
C LYS A 7 16.19 -17.40 -5.20
N LEU A 8 16.93 -16.35 -4.84
CA LEU A 8 18.31 -16.46 -4.37
C LEU A 8 18.40 -16.66 -2.86
N GLN A 9 17.30 -16.44 -2.13
CA GLN A 9 17.22 -16.48 -0.67
C GLN A 9 18.26 -15.59 0.02
N THR A 10 18.49 -14.40 -0.54
CA THR A 10 19.40 -13.39 0.01
C THR A 10 18.87 -11.99 -0.26
N ALA A 11 19.37 -11.02 0.51
CA ALA A 11 19.25 -9.62 0.18
C ALA A 11 20.09 -9.29 -1.06
N VAL A 12 19.59 -8.36 -1.88
CA VAL A 12 20.28 -7.83 -3.08
C VAL A 12 20.44 -6.32 -2.96
N SER A 13 21.52 -5.79 -3.54
CA SER A 13 21.79 -4.36 -3.61
C SER A 13 20.81 -3.65 -4.55
N ASP A 14 20.55 -2.36 -4.33
CA ASP A 14 19.75 -1.55 -5.27
C ASP A 14 20.34 -1.56 -6.69
N LEU A 15 21.67 -1.66 -6.83
CA LEU A 15 22.33 -1.77 -8.14
C LEU A 15 22.05 -3.10 -8.86
N GLU A 16 21.56 -4.11 -8.15
CA GLU A 16 21.24 -5.44 -8.70
C GLU A 16 19.74 -5.60 -9.00
N VAL A 17 18.93 -4.55 -8.74
CA VAL A 17 17.49 -4.54 -9.01
C VAL A 17 17.22 -3.94 -10.38
N GLU A 18 16.51 -4.70 -11.23
CA GLU A 18 16.03 -4.25 -12.53
C GLU A 18 14.52 -3.98 -12.46
N TYR A 19 14.07 -2.89 -13.09
CA TYR A 19 12.65 -2.50 -13.12
C TYR A 19 12.06 -2.75 -14.50
N SER A 20 10.88 -3.36 -14.54
CA SER A 20 10.07 -3.54 -15.74
C SER A 20 8.64 -3.06 -15.51
N GLU A 21 8.01 -2.56 -16.56
CA GLU A 21 6.59 -2.21 -16.51
C GLU A 21 5.74 -3.48 -16.66
N GLU A 22 4.79 -3.65 -15.74
CA GLU A 22 3.82 -4.73 -15.78
C GLU A 22 2.39 -4.18 -15.63
N PRO A 23 1.40 -4.76 -16.31
CA PRO A 23 0.01 -4.34 -16.12
C PRO A 23 -0.45 -4.67 -14.70
N GLY A 24 -0.78 -3.63 -13.93
CA GLY A 24 -1.34 -3.74 -12.58
C GLY A 24 -2.83 -3.41 -12.56
N THR A 25 -3.51 -3.84 -11.48
CA THR A 25 -4.87 -3.39 -11.16
C THR A 25 -4.82 -2.49 -9.95
N LEU A 26 -5.42 -1.30 -10.05
CA LEU A 26 -5.60 -0.42 -8.90
C LEU A 26 -6.89 -0.82 -8.17
N CYS A 27 -6.77 -1.22 -6.91
CA CYS A 27 -7.87 -1.65 -6.07
C CYS A 27 -8.27 -0.54 -5.09
N ASP A 28 -9.57 -0.25 -5.01
CA ASP A 28 -10.17 0.62 -4.00
C ASP A 28 -10.68 -0.19 -2.80
N ILE A 29 -10.19 0.12 -1.60
CA ILE A 29 -10.51 -0.62 -0.37
C ILE A 29 -11.04 0.35 0.70
N LYS A 30 -12.13 -0.05 1.38
CA LYS A 30 -12.80 0.76 2.40
C LYS A 30 -12.37 0.32 3.81
N TYR A 31 -11.80 1.25 4.56
CA TYR A 31 -11.51 1.11 5.99
C TYR A 31 -12.60 1.76 6.83
N CYS A 32 -13.27 1.00 7.70
CA CYS A 32 -14.27 1.55 8.60
C CYS A 32 -13.63 2.47 9.65
N VAL A 33 -14.26 3.62 9.92
CA VAL A 33 -13.78 4.57 10.93
C VAL A 33 -14.24 4.13 12.31
N ALA A 34 -13.31 3.96 13.24
CA ALA A 34 -13.62 3.61 14.62
C ALA A 34 -14.47 4.72 15.28
N GLY A 35 -15.58 4.32 15.91
CA GLY A 35 -16.52 5.27 16.54
C GLY A 35 -17.47 5.98 15.58
N GLY A 36 -17.35 5.76 14.27
CA GLY A 36 -18.29 6.26 13.25
C GLY A 36 -19.49 5.34 13.02
N SER A 37 -20.40 5.78 12.15
CA SER A 37 -21.46 4.96 11.56
C SER A 37 -20.88 3.88 10.65
N ARG A 38 -21.66 2.84 10.33
CA ARG A 38 -21.31 1.84 9.31
C ARG A 38 -21.06 2.45 7.92
N SER A 39 -21.57 3.65 7.68
CA SER A 39 -21.36 4.40 6.45
C SER A 39 -20.08 5.24 6.45
N ASP A 40 -19.39 5.36 7.59
CA ASP A 40 -18.17 6.15 7.72
C ASP A 40 -16.96 5.26 7.40
N PHE A 41 -16.39 5.44 6.22
CA PHE A 41 -15.21 4.73 5.76
C PHE A 41 -14.22 5.66 5.07
N LEU A 42 -12.94 5.33 5.18
CA LEU A 42 -11.87 5.90 4.38
C LEU A 42 -11.55 4.96 3.23
N THR A 43 -11.62 5.46 1.99
CA THR A 43 -11.21 4.68 0.82
C THR A 43 -9.71 4.87 0.58
N ILE A 44 -8.97 3.77 0.49
CA ILE A 44 -7.58 3.75 0.02
C ILE A 44 -7.51 3.18 -1.40
N ALA A 45 -6.44 3.51 -2.12
CA ALA A 45 -6.11 2.91 -3.40
C ALA A 45 -4.75 2.22 -3.30
N THR A 46 -4.66 0.94 -3.69
CA THR A 46 -3.42 0.16 -3.70
C THR A 46 -3.40 -0.85 -4.85
N THR A 47 -2.22 -1.20 -5.35
CA THR A 47 -2.05 -2.31 -6.29
C THR A 47 -1.76 -3.64 -5.58
N TRP A 48 -1.47 -3.62 -4.27
CA TRP A 48 -1.08 -4.79 -3.46
C TRP A 48 -2.08 -5.05 -2.32
N PRO A 49 -3.32 -5.48 -2.64
CA PRO A 49 -4.36 -5.68 -1.64
C PRO A 49 -3.99 -6.71 -0.56
N GLU A 50 -3.09 -7.66 -0.84
CA GLU A 50 -2.61 -8.66 0.11
C GLU A 50 -1.79 -8.05 1.27
N THR A 51 -1.18 -6.89 1.07
CA THR A 51 -0.39 -6.22 2.12
C THR A 51 -1.25 -5.52 3.17
N LEU A 52 -2.55 -5.39 2.93
CA LEU A 52 -3.53 -4.77 3.82
C LEU A 52 -3.47 -5.31 5.26
N PHE A 53 -3.22 -6.61 5.43
CA PHE A 53 -3.14 -7.23 6.75
C PHE A 53 -1.89 -6.81 7.55
N GLY A 54 -0.91 -6.21 6.89
CA GLY A 54 0.27 -5.60 7.50
C GLY A 54 0.14 -4.10 7.75
N ASP A 55 -1.00 -3.47 7.42
CA ASP A 55 -1.19 -2.04 7.59
C ASP A 55 -1.21 -1.66 9.08
N VAL A 56 -0.45 -0.61 9.43
CA VAL A 56 -0.36 -0.08 10.80
C VAL A 56 -0.92 1.35 10.90
N ALA A 57 -0.98 2.07 9.78
CA ALA A 57 -1.53 3.41 9.68
C ALA A 57 -1.97 3.73 8.25
N ILE A 58 -2.85 4.72 8.09
CA ILE A 58 -3.22 5.27 6.78
C ILE A 58 -2.64 6.69 6.67
N ALA A 59 -1.88 6.95 5.61
CA ALA A 59 -1.28 8.26 5.36
C ALA A 59 -2.29 9.18 4.66
N VAL A 60 -2.42 10.41 5.16
CA VAL A 60 -3.25 11.47 4.56
C VAL A 60 -2.40 12.72 4.40
N HIS A 61 -2.53 13.40 3.26
CA HIS A 61 -1.82 14.65 3.02
C HIS A 61 -2.41 15.78 3.89
N PRO A 62 -1.60 16.55 4.64
CA PRO A 62 -2.10 17.51 5.62
C PRO A 62 -2.89 18.68 5.01
N GLN A 63 -2.62 19.05 3.75
CA GLN A 63 -3.33 20.14 3.07
C GLN A 63 -4.59 19.70 2.32
N ARG A 64 -4.93 18.40 2.29
CA ARG A 64 -6.14 17.90 1.60
C ARG A 64 -7.46 18.17 2.37
N GLY A 65 -7.50 19.22 3.20
CA GLY A 65 -8.66 19.63 3.98
C GLY A 65 -9.21 21.02 3.62
N LEU A 66 -8.82 21.60 2.48
CA LEU A 66 -9.25 22.92 2.03
C LEU A 66 -9.74 22.92 0.57
N GLU A 67 -10.63 21.99 0.21
CA GLU A 67 -11.54 22.14 -0.95
C GLU A 67 -12.89 21.50 -0.64
#